data_AF-A0A7K2SJI1-F1
#
_entry.id   AF-A0A7K2SJI1-F1
#
_cell.length_a   1.000
_cell.length_b   1.000
_cell.length_c   1.000
_cell.angle_alpha   90.00
_cell.angle_beta   90.00
_cell.angle_gamma   90.00
#
_symmetry.space_group_name_H-M   'P 1'
#
loop_
_entity.id
_entity.type
_entity.pdbx_description
1 polymer ?
#
loop_
_entity_poly.entity_id
_entity_poly.type
_entity_poly.pdbx_seq_one_letter_code
_entity_poly.pdbx_strand_id
1 'polypeptide(L)'
;MNAETPPTAAPGPSDAVGRPPVRAATSADAGAITRMRSAYVLSAPFTDDWLRLSTDELAPRLTPQGDARAFVVDAPDGTLAACALGLISPVLPAPAYPRGQAARVQIAATRPEFRRRGYARAVVTALLDHLADVEDVTLFELHTSPEAAPLYRELGFNGNPALMRMTRHRPPADTGAAARAQPVTTWVPPQVYADSLPRAAAYVCLYLTDENDRPLQLHSVYSPGHPWHMVGGAMDLGERPWDAVVRECREETGMSAVGPPRLLATVFGVPRAQRPYSTLQLIFDGGRLTAEQIRGIRLNPREHDEVRVLSLAEWEALMPARDFVRLRAVEEARRTGVAAYVDTWGDA
;
A
#
# COMPACT_ATOMS: atom_id res chain seq x y z
N MET A 1 -24.92 -5.31 -44.28
CA MET A 1 -25.81 -5.43 -43.10
C MET A 1 -25.06 -4.82 -41.94
N ASN A 2 -25.61 -3.74 -41.41
CA ASN A 2 -24.95 -2.81 -40.49
C ASN A 2 -24.77 -3.44 -39.10
N ALA A 3 -23.62 -3.20 -38.49
CA ALA A 3 -23.36 -3.52 -37.10
C ALA A 3 -24.10 -2.51 -36.21
N GLU A 4 -24.99 -3.00 -35.35
CA GLU A 4 -25.71 -2.19 -34.36
C GLU A 4 -24.78 -1.79 -33.21
N THR A 5 -24.63 -0.49 -33.03
CA THR A 5 -24.05 0.16 -31.85
C THR A 5 -24.93 -0.10 -30.63
N PRO A 6 -24.39 -0.50 -29.46
CA PRO A 6 -25.19 -0.63 -28.24
C PRO A 6 -25.70 0.74 -27.77
N PRO A 7 -26.90 0.82 -27.16
CA PRO A 7 -27.52 2.09 -26.82
C PRO A 7 -26.76 2.80 -25.68
N THR A 8 -26.58 4.10 -25.86
CA THR A 8 -26.08 5.02 -24.84
C THR A 8 -27.06 5.06 -23.66
N ALA A 9 -26.61 4.68 -22.47
CA ALA A 9 -27.41 4.69 -21.25
C ALA A 9 -27.92 6.12 -20.94
N ALA A 10 -29.23 6.25 -20.75
CA ALA A 10 -29.88 7.51 -20.45
C ALA A 10 -29.33 8.16 -19.15
N PRO A 11 -29.27 9.50 -19.08
CA PRO A 11 -28.92 10.21 -17.86
C PRO A 11 -29.91 9.86 -16.75
N GLY A 12 -29.38 9.56 -15.57
CA GLY A 12 -30.19 9.21 -14.39
C GLY A 12 -30.95 10.44 -13.87
N PRO A 13 -31.93 10.23 -12.98
CA PRO A 13 -32.71 11.33 -12.42
C PRO A 13 -31.76 12.33 -11.73
N SER A 14 -31.99 13.61 -12.00
CA SER A 14 -31.28 14.74 -11.43
C SER A 14 -32.30 15.79 -11.04
N ASP A 15 -32.09 16.48 -9.91
CA ASP A 15 -32.94 17.60 -9.53
C ASP A 15 -32.83 18.74 -10.55
N ALA A 16 -33.75 19.71 -10.50
CA ALA A 16 -33.86 20.84 -11.45
C ALA A 16 -32.57 21.67 -11.67
N VAL A 17 -31.52 21.44 -10.87
CA VAL A 17 -30.21 22.12 -10.88
C VAL A 17 -29.06 21.19 -11.32
N GLY A 18 -29.33 19.98 -11.84
CA GLY A 18 -28.27 19.07 -12.31
C GLY A 18 -27.51 18.35 -11.19
N ARG A 19 -27.98 18.43 -9.94
CA ARG A 19 -27.41 17.71 -8.79
C ARG A 19 -28.05 16.33 -8.62
N PRO A 20 -27.31 15.34 -8.08
CA PRO A 20 -27.89 14.05 -7.71
C PRO A 20 -28.99 14.23 -6.64
N PRO A 21 -30.15 13.56 -6.76
CA PRO A 21 -31.26 13.69 -5.82
C PRO A 21 -30.97 12.87 -4.55
N VAL A 22 -30.25 13.45 -3.61
CA VAL A 22 -29.89 12.82 -2.34
C VAL A 22 -30.97 13.07 -1.29
N ARG A 23 -31.42 12.02 -0.60
CA ARG A 23 -32.34 12.12 0.54
C ARG A 23 -31.79 11.44 1.78
N ALA A 24 -32.25 11.89 2.96
CA ALA A 24 -32.01 11.17 4.20
C ALA A 24 -32.71 9.80 4.17
N ALA A 25 -32.02 8.79 4.68
CA ALA A 25 -32.56 7.45 4.84
C ALA A 25 -33.48 7.38 6.07
N THR A 26 -34.47 6.50 6.00
CA THR A 26 -35.37 6.16 7.10
C THR A 26 -35.12 4.72 7.57
N SER A 27 -35.78 4.30 8.65
CA SER A 27 -35.72 2.91 9.12
C SER A 27 -36.16 1.90 8.05
N ALA A 28 -37.05 2.30 7.13
CA ALA A 28 -37.48 1.46 6.00
C ALA A 28 -36.36 1.17 4.99
N ASP A 29 -35.33 2.03 4.91
CA ASP A 29 -34.21 1.85 3.99
C ASP A 29 -33.16 0.85 4.52
N ALA A 30 -33.25 0.42 5.79
CA ALA A 30 -32.25 -0.42 6.45
C ALA A 30 -31.95 -1.71 5.66
N GLY A 31 -32.98 -2.36 5.12
CA GLY A 31 -32.82 -3.57 4.32
C GLY A 31 -32.08 -3.33 3.01
N ALA A 32 -32.38 -2.22 2.33
CA ALA A 32 -31.71 -1.86 1.09
C ALA A 32 -30.25 -1.42 1.32
N ILE A 33 -29.98 -0.65 2.38
CA ILE A 33 -28.62 -0.27 2.79
C ILE A 33 -27.79 -1.51 3.14
N THR A 34 -28.39 -2.47 3.85
CA THR A 34 -27.72 -3.72 4.22
C THR A 34 -27.39 -4.57 2.99
N ARG A 35 -28.29 -4.63 2.00
CA ARG A 35 -28.00 -5.28 0.71
C ARG A 35 -26.90 -4.56 -0.07
N MET A 36 -26.89 -3.23 -0.09
CA MET A 36 -25.81 -2.45 -0.71
C MET A 36 -24.45 -2.74 -0.07
N ARG A 37 -24.39 -2.82 1.27
CA ARG A 37 -23.18 -3.21 2.00
C ARG A 37 -22.72 -4.62 1.61
N SER A 38 -23.64 -5.58 1.64
CA SER A 38 -23.38 -6.98 1.31
C SER A 38 -22.80 -7.14 -0.10
N ALA A 39 -23.39 -6.47 -1.08
CA ALA A 39 -23.05 -6.64 -2.49
C ALA A 39 -21.82 -5.84 -2.95
N TYR A 40 -21.57 -4.66 -2.36
CA TYR A 40 -20.61 -3.71 -2.94
C TYR A 40 -19.53 -3.20 -1.98
N VAL A 41 -19.62 -3.51 -0.69
CA VAL A 41 -18.63 -3.09 0.32
C VAL A 41 -17.89 -4.28 0.90
N LEU A 42 -18.59 -5.38 1.14
CA LEU A 42 -17.97 -6.61 1.64
C LEU A 42 -17.33 -7.41 0.51
N SER A 43 -16.30 -8.18 0.87
CA SER A 43 -15.61 -9.08 -0.07
C SER A 43 -16.40 -10.33 -0.42
N ALA A 44 -17.29 -10.75 0.47
CA ALA A 44 -18.25 -11.82 0.25
C ALA A 44 -19.63 -11.34 0.70
N PRO A 45 -20.69 -11.64 -0.07
CA PRO A 45 -22.04 -11.29 0.31
C PRO A 45 -22.47 -12.05 1.56
N PHE A 46 -23.29 -11.41 2.37
CA PHE A 46 -24.00 -12.04 3.46
C PHE A 46 -24.99 -13.10 2.98
N THR A 47 -25.19 -14.14 3.80
CA THR A 47 -26.35 -15.03 3.68
C THR A 47 -27.63 -14.29 4.07
N ASP A 48 -28.78 -14.86 3.72
CA ASP A 48 -30.09 -14.27 4.05
C ASP A 48 -30.29 -14.04 5.55
N ASP A 49 -29.78 -14.95 6.39
CA ASP A 49 -29.82 -14.80 7.85
C ASP A 49 -29.05 -13.58 8.34
N TRP A 50 -27.84 -13.35 7.80
CA TRP A 50 -27.03 -12.20 8.15
C TRP A 50 -27.59 -10.89 7.59
N LEU A 51 -28.24 -10.93 6.43
CA LEU A 51 -28.96 -9.79 5.87
C LEU A 51 -30.13 -9.39 6.77
N ARG A 52 -30.95 -10.36 7.20
CA ARG A 52 -32.07 -10.14 8.12
C ARG A 52 -31.59 -9.59 9.46
N LEU A 53 -30.64 -10.26 10.11
CA LEU A 53 -30.08 -9.81 11.38
C LEU A 53 -29.53 -8.38 11.29
N SER A 54 -28.73 -8.09 10.26
CA SER A 54 -28.16 -6.74 10.07
C SER A 54 -29.23 -5.69 9.78
N THR A 55 -30.33 -6.06 9.11
CA THR A 55 -31.46 -5.17 8.84
C THR A 55 -32.20 -4.83 10.12
N ASP A 56 -32.52 -5.84 10.91
CA ASP A 56 -33.25 -5.69 12.18
C ASP A 56 -32.45 -4.85 13.19
N GLU A 57 -31.12 -4.96 13.18
CA GLU A 57 -30.22 -4.13 14.00
C GLU A 57 -30.07 -2.69 13.47
N LEU A 58 -30.07 -2.48 12.15
CA LEU A 58 -29.86 -1.15 11.57
C LEU A 58 -31.13 -0.28 11.62
N ALA A 59 -32.31 -0.86 11.41
CA ALA A 59 -33.58 -0.15 11.36
C ALA A 59 -33.84 0.79 12.56
N PRO A 60 -33.72 0.34 13.83
CA PRO A 60 -33.92 1.22 14.99
C PRO A 60 -32.86 2.32 15.10
N ARG A 61 -31.63 2.07 14.62
CA ARG A 61 -30.51 3.02 14.68
C ARG A 61 -30.66 4.19 13.70
N LEU A 62 -31.40 4.01 12.60
CA LEU A 62 -31.70 5.04 11.60
C LEU A 62 -32.82 6.01 12.03
N THR A 63 -33.42 5.83 13.21
CA THR A 63 -34.36 6.80 13.76
C THR A 63 -33.62 8.05 14.27
N PRO A 64 -34.28 9.21 14.42
CA PRO A 64 -33.63 10.41 14.97
C PRO A 64 -32.98 10.20 16.35
N GLN A 65 -33.53 9.29 17.15
CA GLN A 65 -33.01 8.91 18.48
C GLN A 65 -31.87 7.89 18.41
N GLY A 66 -31.71 7.22 17.27
CA GLY A 66 -30.64 6.27 17.04
C GLY A 66 -29.31 6.95 16.73
N ASP A 67 -28.25 6.15 16.67
CA ASP A 67 -26.87 6.58 16.47
C ASP A 67 -26.40 6.45 15.01
N ALA A 68 -27.30 6.14 14.07
CA ALA A 68 -26.96 6.00 12.67
C ALA A 68 -27.58 7.12 11.82
N ARG A 69 -26.79 7.63 10.87
CA ARG A 69 -27.24 8.59 9.86
C ARG A 69 -26.89 8.04 8.48
N ALA A 70 -27.85 8.05 7.56
CA ALA A 70 -27.60 7.61 6.21
C ALA A 70 -28.28 8.50 5.18
N PHE A 71 -27.66 8.57 4.01
CA PHE A 71 -28.15 9.30 2.85
C PHE A 71 -28.10 8.39 1.64
N VAL A 72 -29.13 8.49 0.80
CA VAL A 72 -29.33 7.57 -0.32
C VAL A 72 -29.72 8.34 -1.59
N VAL A 73 -29.46 7.71 -2.73
CA VAL A 73 -30.00 8.09 -4.03
C VAL A 73 -30.82 6.91 -4.53
N ASP A 74 -32.09 7.15 -4.84
CA ASP A 74 -32.96 6.13 -5.41
C ASP A 74 -32.67 5.95 -6.91
N ALA A 75 -32.73 4.70 -7.36
CA ALA A 75 -32.71 4.33 -8.76
C ALA A 75 -34.14 4.39 -9.34
N PRO A 76 -34.31 4.56 -10.66
CA PRO A 76 -35.63 4.57 -11.31
C PRO A 76 -36.45 3.29 -11.10
N ASP A 77 -35.78 2.17 -10.79
CA ASP A 77 -36.39 0.87 -10.52
C ASP A 77 -36.92 0.72 -9.08
N GLY A 78 -36.85 1.78 -8.27
CA GLY A 78 -37.30 1.79 -6.87
C GLY A 78 -36.30 1.17 -5.89
N THR A 79 -35.11 0.79 -6.34
CA THR A 79 -34.00 0.35 -5.48
C THR A 79 -33.03 1.49 -5.17
N LEU A 80 -31.96 1.25 -4.40
CA LEU A 80 -30.93 2.26 -4.15
C LEU A 80 -29.86 2.26 -5.24
N ALA A 81 -29.62 3.41 -5.87
CA ALA A 81 -28.48 3.64 -6.75
C ALA A 81 -27.18 3.83 -5.96
N ALA A 82 -27.24 4.55 -4.84
CA ALA A 82 -26.11 4.80 -3.95
C ALA A 82 -26.56 5.01 -2.50
N CYS A 83 -25.66 4.75 -1.56
CA CYS A 83 -25.87 5.07 -0.14
C CYS A 83 -24.56 5.40 0.57
N ALA A 84 -24.65 6.21 1.63
CA ALA A 84 -23.64 6.36 2.66
C ALA A 84 -24.29 6.19 4.04
N LEU A 85 -23.60 5.53 4.97
CA LEU A 85 -24.00 5.32 6.37
C LEU A 85 -22.86 5.72 7.29
N GLY A 86 -23.15 6.60 8.25
CA GLY A 86 -22.30 6.93 9.38
C GLY A 86 -22.87 6.41 10.69
N LEU A 87 -22.01 5.95 11.59
CA LEU A 87 -22.36 5.58 12.96
C LEU A 87 -21.69 6.55 13.93
N ILE A 88 -22.47 7.13 14.82
CA ILE A 88 -22.01 8.06 15.87
C ILE A 88 -21.66 7.21 17.10
N SER A 89 -20.52 7.48 17.71
CA SER A 89 -20.06 6.79 18.91
C SER A 89 -19.48 7.77 19.91
N PRO A 90 -19.72 7.57 21.22
CA PRO A 90 -19.09 8.38 22.26
C PRO A 90 -17.60 8.05 22.37
N VAL A 91 -16.80 9.08 22.59
CA VAL A 91 -15.37 9.05 22.90
C VAL A 91 -15.07 10.02 24.04
N LEU A 92 -13.89 9.94 24.64
CA LEU A 92 -13.51 10.95 25.65
C LEU A 92 -13.31 12.31 24.99
N PRO A 93 -13.84 13.42 25.54
CA PRO A 93 -13.63 14.76 24.99
C PRO A 93 -12.14 15.09 24.82
N ALA A 94 -11.82 15.78 23.73
CA ALA A 94 -10.48 16.33 23.47
C ALA A 94 -10.62 17.69 22.75
N PRO A 95 -9.57 18.52 22.70
CA PRO A 95 -9.64 19.82 22.02
C PRO A 95 -10.11 19.76 20.55
N ALA A 96 -9.79 18.68 19.83
CA ALA A 96 -10.25 18.47 18.44
C ALA A 96 -11.71 18.00 18.32
N TYR A 97 -12.30 17.50 19.40
CA TYR A 97 -13.67 16.97 19.48
C TYR A 97 -14.25 17.19 20.89
N PRO A 98 -14.65 18.44 21.20
CA PRO A 98 -14.98 18.85 22.57
C PRO A 98 -16.24 18.18 23.12
N ARG A 99 -17.15 17.71 22.27
CA ARG A 99 -18.36 16.96 22.69
C ARG A 99 -18.10 15.48 22.99
N GLY A 100 -16.88 14.98 22.73
CA GLY A 100 -16.59 13.56 22.93
C GLY A 100 -17.42 12.66 22.02
N GLN A 101 -17.61 13.07 20.76
CA GLN A 101 -18.32 12.28 19.76
C GLN A 101 -17.43 12.07 18.53
N ALA A 102 -17.47 10.87 17.98
CA ALA A 102 -16.85 10.51 16.73
C ALA A 102 -17.89 9.87 15.81
N ALA A 103 -17.84 10.17 14.51
CA ALA A 103 -18.64 9.48 13.52
C ALA A 103 -17.76 8.66 12.60
N ARG A 104 -18.11 7.38 12.43
CA ARG A 104 -17.44 6.50 11.49
C ARG A 104 -18.31 6.28 10.26
N VAL A 105 -17.80 6.63 9.08
CA VAL A 105 -18.43 6.23 7.81
C VAL A 105 -18.25 4.72 7.66
N GLN A 106 -19.35 4.00 7.83
CA GLN A 106 -19.41 2.54 7.91
C GLN A 106 -19.72 1.90 6.56
N ILE A 107 -20.48 2.60 5.70
CA ILE A 107 -20.86 2.16 4.36
C ILE A 107 -20.76 3.37 3.43
N ALA A 108 -20.15 3.18 2.27
CA ALA A 108 -20.31 4.05 1.11
C ALA A 108 -20.34 3.16 -0.13
N ALA A 109 -21.47 3.13 -0.83
CA ALA A 109 -21.69 2.20 -1.93
C ALA A 109 -22.41 2.87 -3.10
N THR A 110 -22.05 2.47 -4.31
CA THR A 110 -22.75 2.87 -5.54
C THR A 110 -22.85 1.66 -6.46
N ARG A 111 -24.07 1.34 -6.90
CA ARG A 111 -24.34 0.28 -7.86
C ARG A 111 -23.50 0.50 -9.12
N PRO A 112 -22.87 -0.54 -9.71
CA PRO A 112 -21.99 -0.40 -10.87
C PRO A 112 -22.57 0.42 -12.03
N GLU A 113 -23.85 0.21 -12.33
CA GLU A 113 -24.59 0.88 -13.42
C GLU A 113 -24.73 2.40 -13.23
N PHE A 114 -24.62 2.88 -12.00
CA PHE A 114 -24.78 4.29 -11.62
C PHE A 114 -23.44 4.96 -11.23
N ARG A 115 -22.31 4.26 -11.41
CA ARG A 115 -20.97 4.83 -11.16
C ARG A 115 -20.64 5.95 -12.16
N ARG A 116 -19.65 6.77 -11.80
CA ARG A 116 -19.18 7.93 -12.59
C ARG A 116 -20.24 9.02 -12.84
N ARG A 117 -21.32 9.03 -12.04
CA ARG A 117 -22.38 10.06 -12.04
C ARG A 117 -22.30 11.02 -10.86
N GLY A 118 -21.21 10.97 -10.08
CA GLY A 118 -21.03 11.79 -8.87
C GLY A 118 -21.82 11.34 -7.64
N TYR A 119 -22.62 10.26 -7.71
CA TYR A 119 -23.50 9.83 -6.62
C TYR A 119 -22.76 9.51 -5.32
N ALA A 120 -21.61 8.83 -5.38
CA ALA A 120 -20.78 8.54 -4.21
C ALA A 120 -20.36 9.82 -3.47
N ARG A 121 -19.88 10.83 -4.21
CA ARG A 121 -19.53 12.14 -3.63
C ARG A 121 -20.76 12.78 -2.99
N ALA A 122 -21.89 12.79 -3.69
CA ALA A 122 -23.11 13.43 -3.20
C ALA A 122 -23.64 12.82 -1.89
N VAL A 123 -23.72 11.49 -1.78
CA VAL A 123 -24.21 10.85 -0.54
C VAL A 123 -23.23 10.98 0.62
N VAL A 124 -21.91 10.94 0.36
CA VAL A 124 -20.90 11.10 1.41
C VAL A 124 -20.85 12.55 1.88
N THR A 125 -20.88 13.53 0.98
CA THR A 125 -20.95 14.96 1.36
C THR A 125 -22.18 15.23 2.21
N ALA A 126 -23.37 14.80 1.77
CA ALA A 126 -24.60 14.98 2.54
C ALA A 126 -24.52 14.33 3.95
N LEU A 127 -23.89 13.16 4.05
CA LEU A 127 -23.66 12.51 5.35
C LEU A 127 -22.73 13.34 6.25
N LEU A 128 -21.59 13.80 5.73
CA LEU A 128 -20.62 14.57 6.52
C LEU A 128 -21.18 15.93 6.95
N ASP A 129 -21.85 16.63 6.04
CA ASP A 129 -22.51 17.91 6.32
C ASP A 129 -23.56 17.74 7.41
N HIS A 130 -24.40 16.70 7.34
CA HIS A 130 -25.39 16.43 8.38
C HIS A 130 -24.75 16.10 9.74
N LEU A 131 -23.72 15.24 9.75
CA LEU A 131 -23.01 14.89 10.97
C LEU A 131 -22.29 16.10 11.61
N ALA A 132 -21.78 17.02 10.80
CA ALA A 132 -21.13 18.25 11.28
C ALA A 132 -22.17 19.28 11.75
N ASP A 133 -23.14 19.61 10.90
CA ASP A 133 -24.02 20.78 11.11
C ASP A 133 -25.20 20.48 12.04
N VAL A 134 -25.65 19.22 12.08
CA VAL A 134 -26.83 18.81 12.89
C VAL A 134 -26.39 18.05 14.13
N GLU A 135 -25.46 17.10 14.00
CA GLU A 135 -25.01 16.26 15.12
C GLU A 135 -23.79 16.85 15.87
N ASP A 136 -23.19 17.93 15.36
CA ASP A 136 -21.97 18.59 15.89
C ASP A 136 -20.79 17.63 16.09
N VAL A 137 -20.65 16.65 15.21
CA VAL A 137 -19.50 15.77 15.19
C VAL A 137 -18.34 16.49 14.50
N THR A 138 -17.18 16.51 15.14
CA THR A 138 -15.96 17.08 14.56
C THR A 138 -14.87 16.05 14.29
N LEU A 139 -14.99 14.83 14.85
CA LEU A 139 -14.09 13.72 14.58
C LEU A 139 -14.74 12.71 13.62
N PHE A 140 -14.16 12.59 12.43
CA PHE A 140 -14.63 11.67 11.39
C PHE A 140 -13.61 10.57 11.12
N GLU A 141 -14.09 9.33 11.05
CA GLU A 141 -13.28 8.17 10.73
C GLU A 141 -13.87 7.39 9.56
N LEU A 142 -13.02 6.77 8.75
CA LEU A 142 -13.47 5.84 7.72
C LEU A 142 -12.41 4.78 7.42
N HIS A 143 -12.83 3.72 6.76
CA HIS A 143 -11.94 2.78 6.10
C HIS A 143 -12.22 2.84 4.60
N THR A 144 -11.18 2.99 3.79
CA THR A 144 -11.29 3.07 2.33
C THR A 144 -10.29 2.16 1.65
N SER A 145 -10.64 1.68 0.46
CA SER A 145 -9.66 1.06 -0.45
C SER A 145 -8.78 2.13 -1.11
N PRO A 146 -7.61 1.75 -1.67
CA PRO A 146 -6.74 2.67 -2.40
C PRO A 146 -7.45 3.39 -3.56
N GLU A 147 -8.35 2.69 -4.25
CA GLU A 147 -9.08 3.21 -5.41
C GLU A 147 -10.07 4.33 -5.01
N ALA A 148 -10.67 4.24 -3.83
CA ALA A 148 -11.61 5.25 -3.33
C ALA A 148 -10.94 6.35 -2.49
N ALA A 149 -9.67 6.17 -2.10
CA ALA A 149 -8.93 7.13 -1.28
C ALA A 149 -8.84 8.56 -1.87
N PRO A 150 -8.70 8.78 -3.19
CA PRO A 150 -8.69 10.13 -3.76
C PRO A 150 -9.95 10.94 -3.44
N LEU A 151 -11.13 10.30 -3.51
CA LEU A 151 -12.41 10.95 -3.18
C LEU A 151 -12.43 11.45 -1.74
N TYR A 152 -11.99 10.62 -0.79
CA TYR A 152 -12.01 11.00 0.62
C TYR A 152 -10.96 12.07 0.96
N ARG A 153 -9.81 12.06 0.28
CA ARG A 153 -8.80 13.13 0.41
C ARG A 153 -9.33 14.49 -0.04
N GLU A 154 -10.08 14.54 -1.14
CA GLU A 154 -10.76 15.77 -1.59
C GLU A 154 -11.79 16.29 -0.57
N LEU A 155 -12.37 15.39 0.23
CA LEU A 155 -13.31 15.72 1.31
C LEU A 155 -12.61 16.05 2.64
N GLY A 156 -11.28 16.14 2.67
CA GLY A 156 -10.51 16.55 3.85
C GLY A 156 -10.03 15.39 4.75
N PHE A 157 -10.27 14.13 4.38
CA PHE A 157 -9.70 13.00 5.13
C PHE A 157 -8.20 12.87 4.88
N ASN A 158 -7.46 12.67 5.97
CA ASN A 158 -6.04 12.37 5.95
C ASN A 158 -5.80 10.93 6.42
N GLY A 159 -4.83 10.25 5.82
CA GLY A 159 -4.45 8.90 6.22
C GLY A 159 -3.81 8.88 7.60
N ASN A 160 -4.22 7.96 8.47
CA ASN A 160 -3.58 7.71 9.77
C ASN A 160 -3.05 6.26 9.80
N PRO A 161 -1.72 6.04 9.89
CA PRO A 161 -1.13 4.70 9.89
C PRO A 161 -1.30 3.95 11.22
N ALA A 162 -1.88 4.56 12.27
CA ALA A 162 -1.88 4.02 13.63
C ALA A 162 -3.07 3.12 14.01
N LEU A 163 -3.94 2.72 13.08
CA LEU A 163 -5.11 1.90 13.41
C LEU A 163 -4.73 0.40 13.54
N MET A 164 -4.88 -0.16 14.73
CA MET A 164 -4.77 -1.60 14.99
C MET A 164 -6.16 -2.21 15.23
N ARG A 165 -6.46 -3.35 14.59
CA ARG A 165 -7.74 -4.07 14.75
C ARG A 165 -7.51 -5.51 15.19
N MET A 166 -8.31 -5.97 16.14
CA MET A 166 -8.37 -7.37 16.56
C MET A 166 -9.84 -7.83 16.65
N THR A 167 -10.14 -9.05 16.23
CA THR A 167 -11.44 -9.69 16.46
C THR A 167 -11.20 -10.92 17.33
N ARG A 168 -11.80 -10.95 18.52
CA ARG A 168 -11.78 -12.11 19.42
C ARG A 168 -13.18 -12.74 19.43
N HIS A 169 -13.28 -13.96 18.94
CA HIS A 169 -14.46 -14.77 19.17
C HIS A 169 -14.32 -15.42 20.54
N ARG A 170 -15.24 -15.12 21.46
CA ARG A 170 -15.41 -15.96 22.64
C ARG A 170 -16.23 -17.18 22.18
N PRO A 171 -15.78 -18.41 22.40
CA PRO A 171 -16.66 -19.55 22.18
C PRO A 171 -17.91 -19.35 23.05
N PRO A 172 -19.11 -19.68 22.55
CA PRO A 172 -20.29 -19.72 23.40
C PRO A 172 -19.98 -20.56 24.63
N ALA A 173 -20.47 -20.15 25.81
CA ALA A 173 -20.48 -21.05 26.96
C ALA A 173 -21.16 -22.34 26.50
N ASP A 174 -20.54 -23.48 26.79
CA ASP A 174 -20.87 -24.80 26.27
C ASP A 174 -22.34 -25.16 26.56
N THR A 175 -23.26 -24.73 25.71
CA THR A 175 -24.63 -25.23 25.62
C THR A 175 -24.57 -26.30 24.54
N GLY A 176 -24.34 -27.53 24.99
CA GLY A 176 -24.12 -28.71 24.16
C GLY A 176 -25.09 -28.80 22.99
N ALA A 177 -24.62 -28.41 21.81
CA ALA A 177 -25.20 -28.75 20.52
C ALA A 177 -24.10 -28.62 19.47
N ALA A 178 -23.54 -29.76 19.09
CA ALA A 178 -22.55 -29.86 18.05
C ALA A 178 -23.15 -29.45 16.69
N ALA A 179 -22.58 -28.43 16.07
CA ALA A 179 -22.57 -28.29 14.62
C ALA A 179 -21.12 -28.01 14.20
N ARG A 180 -20.48 -29.02 13.61
CA ARG A 180 -19.18 -28.90 12.95
C ARG A 180 -19.35 -28.02 11.72
N ALA A 181 -19.21 -26.70 11.88
CA ALA A 181 -18.93 -25.81 10.76
C ALA A 181 -17.43 -25.89 10.44
N GLN A 182 -17.10 -26.15 9.17
CA GLN A 182 -15.72 -26.12 8.68
C GLN A 182 -15.07 -24.77 8.98
N PRO A 183 -13.74 -24.71 9.19
CA PRO A 183 -13.06 -23.45 9.44
C PRO A 183 -13.25 -22.55 8.23
N VAL A 184 -14.00 -21.47 8.40
CA VAL A 184 -14.08 -20.38 7.44
C VAL A 184 -12.65 -19.87 7.29
N THR A 185 -12.05 -20.04 6.10
CA THR A 185 -10.79 -19.39 5.77
C THR A 185 -11.03 -17.88 5.90
N THR A 186 -10.51 -17.27 6.96
CA THR A 186 -10.65 -15.84 7.22
C THR A 186 -9.92 -15.10 6.12
N TRP A 187 -10.67 -14.65 5.11
CA TRP A 187 -10.14 -13.83 4.04
C TRP A 187 -9.65 -12.50 4.64
N VAL A 188 -8.37 -12.19 4.41
CA VAL A 188 -7.73 -10.93 4.80
C VAL A 188 -7.63 -10.07 3.53
N PRO A 189 -8.08 -8.81 3.53
CA PRO A 189 -7.87 -7.93 2.39
C PRO A 189 -6.38 -7.88 2.00
N PRO A 190 -6.01 -7.96 0.71
CA PRO A 190 -4.61 -8.04 0.29
C PRO A 190 -3.71 -6.96 0.87
N GLN A 191 -4.22 -5.73 1.02
CA GLN A 191 -3.49 -4.63 1.63
C GLN A 191 -3.24 -4.83 3.12
N VAL A 192 -4.21 -5.38 3.86
CA VAL A 192 -4.07 -5.69 5.29
C VAL A 192 -3.07 -6.81 5.50
N TYR A 193 -3.07 -7.80 4.60
CA TYR A 193 -2.04 -8.82 4.60
C TYR A 193 -0.66 -8.21 4.29
N ALA A 194 -0.55 -7.41 3.22
CA ALA A 194 0.71 -6.77 2.83
C ALA A 194 1.28 -5.85 3.93
N ASP A 195 0.44 -5.08 4.61
CA ASP A 195 0.85 -4.21 5.73
C ASP A 195 1.24 -4.99 6.99
N SER A 196 0.79 -6.25 7.13
CA SER A 196 1.24 -7.16 8.18
C SER A 196 2.61 -7.79 7.87
N LEU A 197 3.05 -7.73 6.62
CA LEU A 197 4.35 -8.30 6.23
C LEU A 197 5.50 -7.38 6.69
N PRO A 198 6.66 -7.97 7.01
CA PRO A 198 7.87 -7.20 7.26
C PRO A 198 8.17 -6.26 6.09
N ARG A 199 8.41 -4.98 6.39
CA ARG A 199 8.86 -4.00 5.40
C ARG A 199 10.39 -4.03 5.31
N ALA A 200 10.89 -4.02 4.09
CA ALA A 200 12.32 -3.89 3.81
C ALA A 200 12.57 -2.73 2.85
N ALA A 201 13.56 -1.91 3.16
CA ALA A 201 14.15 -1.01 2.18
C ALA A 201 14.98 -1.86 1.21
N ALA A 202 14.68 -1.76 -0.08
CA ALA A 202 15.32 -2.54 -1.12
C ALA A 202 16.40 -1.70 -1.83
N TYR A 203 17.56 -2.30 -2.01
CA TYR A 203 18.73 -1.73 -2.68
C TYR A 203 19.21 -2.69 -3.75
N VAL A 204 19.89 -2.14 -4.76
CA VAL A 204 20.52 -2.94 -5.80
C VAL A 204 21.97 -2.52 -5.99
N CYS A 205 22.81 -3.45 -6.41
CA CYS A 205 24.16 -3.14 -6.85
C CYS A 205 24.49 -3.88 -8.15
N LEU A 206 25.35 -3.27 -8.95
CA LEU A 206 25.99 -3.85 -10.11
C LEU A 206 27.46 -4.10 -9.79
N TYR A 207 27.84 -5.36 -9.83
CA TYR A 207 29.21 -5.79 -9.60
C TYR A 207 29.97 -5.85 -10.92
N LEU A 208 31.04 -5.05 -11.04
CA LEU A 208 31.82 -4.91 -12.26
C LEU A 208 33.27 -5.27 -11.98
N THR A 209 33.91 -5.94 -12.93
CA THR A 209 35.35 -6.21 -12.90
C THR A 209 36.04 -5.65 -14.14
N ASP A 210 37.36 -5.50 -14.10
CA ASP A 210 38.14 -5.26 -15.32
C ASP A 210 38.47 -6.56 -16.07
N GLU A 211 39.25 -6.44 -17.15
CA GLU A 211 39.74 -7.58 -17.95
C GLU A 211 40.62 -8.57 -17.17
N ASN A 212 41.15 -8.17 -16.01
CA ASN A 212 41.95 -9.01 -15.12
C ASN A 212 41.14 -9.52 -13.90
N ASP A 213 39.81 -9.45 -13.98
CA ASP A 213 38.89 -9.86 -12.90
C ASP A 213 39.11 -9.09 -11.59
N ARG A 214 39.60 -7.85 -11.65
CA ARG A 214 39.74 -6.97 -10.48
C ARG A 214 38.45 -6.20 -10.22
N PRO A 215 37.91 -6.20 -8.99
CA PRO A 215 36.66 -5.51 -8.67
C PRO A 215 36.77 -3.98 -8.82
N LEU A 216 35.76 -3.38 -9.44
CA LEU A 216 35.57 -1.93 -9.52
C LEU A 216 34.70 -1.45 -8.37
N GLN A 217 35.10 -0.39 -7.68
CA GLN A 217 34.31 0.26 -6.63
C GLN A 217 34.35 1.78 -6.79
N LEU A 218 33.27 2.43 -6.36
CA LEU A 218 33.11 3.88 -6.30
C LEU A 218 33.39 4.37 -4.88
N HIS A 219 34.02 5.54 -4.75
CA HIS A 219 34.21 6.21 -3.47
C HIS A 219 33.03 7.15 -3.16
N SER A 220 32.39 7.00 -2.00
CA SER A 220 31.27 7.84 -1.57
C SER A 220 31.75 9.16 -0.94
N VAL A 221 31.17 10.29 -1.37
CA VAL A 221 31.46 11.61 -0.77
C VAL A 221 30.68 11.88 0.53
N TYR A 222 29.69 11.06 0.88
CA TYR A 222 28.80 11.28 2.03
C TYR A 222 28.79 10.13 3.05
N SER A 223 29.45 9.01 2.78
CA SER A 223 29.45 7.81 3.62
C SER A 223 30.83 7.51 4.19
N PRO A 224 31.31 8.26 5.22
CA PRO A 224 32.64 8.05 5.78
C PRO A 224 32.81 6.67 6.43
N GLY A 225 31.71 6.03 6.87
CA GLY A 225 31.72 4.70 7.47
C GLY A 225 31.70 3.55 6.45
N HIS A 226 31.35 3.82 5.20
CA HIS A 226 31.34 2.85 4.10
C HIS A 226 31.83 3.57 2.83
N PRO A 227 33.14 3.89 2.78
CA PRO A 227 33.67 4.81 1.78
C PRO A 227 33.71 4.20 0.39
N TRP A 228 33.79 2.87 0.27
CA TRP A 228 33.89 2.17 -1.02
C TRP A 228 32.72 1.21 -1.21
N HIS A 229 32.09 1.27 -2.38
CA HIS A 229 30.89 0.50 -2.66
C HIS A 229 30.71 0.24 -4.16
N MET A 230 29.91 -0.77 -4.47
CA MET A 230 29.56 -1.12 -5.85
C MET A 230 28.63 -0.06 -6.42
N VAL A 231 28.58 0.04 -7.75
CA VAL A 231 27.60 0.89 -8.44
C VAL A 231 26.19 0.48 -8.03
N GLY A 232 25.34 1.40 -7.56
CA GLY A 232 23.96 1.09 -7.22
C GLY A 232 23.41 1.85 -6.02
N GLY A 233 22.08 1.85 -5.90
CA GLY A 233 21.36 2.63 -4.91
C GLY A 233 20.05 1.99 -4.46
N ALA A 234 19.18 2.84 -3.91
CA ALA A 234 17.87 2.44 -3.42
C ALA A 234 16.90 2.22 -4.59
N MET A 235 15.98 1.27 -4.43
CA MET A 235 14.90 1.08 -5.40
C MET A 235 13.75 2.07 -5.16
N ASP A 236 13.16 2.55 -6.24
CA ASP A 236 11.91 3.30 -6.19
C ASP A 236 10.70 2.37 -5.99
N LEU A 237 9.60 2.93 -5.47
CA LEU A 237 8.36 2.17 -5.27
C LEU A 237 7.81 1.65 -6.60
N GLY A 238 7.65 0.33 -6.69
CA GLY A 238 7.16 -0.35 -7.90
C GLY A 238 8.22 -0.58 -8.97
N GLU A 239 9.46 -0.16 -8.74
CA GLU A 239 10.59 -0.39 -9.64
C GLU A 239 11.04 -1.86 -9.58
N ARG A 240 11.37 -2.44 -10.74
CA ARG A 240 11.93 -3.81 -10.77
C ARG A 240 13.43 -3.72 -10.44
N PRO A 241 14.02 -4.71 -9.73
CA PRO A 241 15.43 -4.64 -9.34
C PRO A 241 16.41 -4.38 -10.49
N TRP A 242 16.19 -4.98 -11.66
CA TRP A 242 17.06 -4.76 -12.81
C TRP A 242 16.88 -3.37 -13.43
N ASP A 243 15.67 -2.81 -13.40
CA ASP A 243 15.42 -1.45 -13.89
C ASP A 243 16.14 -0.42 -12.98
N ALA A 244 16.12 -0.66 -11.66
CA ALA A 244 16.88 0.12 -10.69
C ALA A 244 18.39 0.05 -10.96
N VAL A 245 18.93 -1.14 -11.26
CA VAL A 245 20.35 -1.31 -11.64
C VAL A 245 20.70 -0.48 -12.88
N VAL A 246 19.85 -0.51 -13.91
CA VAL A 246 20.07 0.26 -15.14
C VAL A 246 20.04 1.76 -14.87
N ARG A 247 19.08 2.23 -14.07
CA ARG A 247 18.96 3.63 -13.65
C ARG A 247 20.19 4.09 -12.87
N GLU A 248 20.50 3.41 -11.77
CA GLU A 248 21.62 3.76 -10.89
C GLU A 248 22.96 3.70 -11.63
N CYS A 249 23.19 2.69 -12.47
CA CYS A 249 24.40 2.61 -13.28
C CYS A 249 24.56 3.83 -14.20
N ARG A 250 23.47 4.30 -14.81
CA ARG A 250 23.47 5.49 -15.64
C ARG A 250 23.68 6.77 -14.84
N GLU A 251 23.02 6.89 -13.69
CA GLU A 251 23.10 8.06 -12.82
C GLU A 251 24.48 8.22 -12.19
N GLU A 252 25.06 7.15 -11.67
CA GLU A 252 26.33 7.20 -10.93
C GLU A 252 27.57 7.19 -11.83
N THR A 253 27.51 6.54 -13.01
CA THR A 253 28.71 6.29 -13.84
C THR A 253 28.58 6.74 -15.29
N GLY A 254 27.39 7.12 -15.75
CA GLY A 254 27.09 7.40 -17.15
C GLY A 254 27.05 6.16 -18.06
N MET A 255 27.31 4.97 -17.53
CA MET A 255 27.25 3.72 -18.27
C MET A 255 25.81 3.17 -18.34
N SER A 256 25.60 2.08 -19.07
CA SER A 256 24.33 1.35 -19.05
C SER A 256 24.63 -0.11 -18.80
N ALA A 257 23.93 -0.71 -17.83
CA ALA A 257 24.00 -2.14 -17.59
C ALA A 257 23.40 -2.90 -18.81
N VAL A 258 24.09 -3.95 -19.27
CA VAL A 258 23.69 -4.71 -20.46
C VAL A 258 23.56 -6.19 -20.11
N GLY A 259 22.61 -6.87 -20.76
CA GLY A 259 22.44 -8.32 -20.68
C GLY A 259 21.31 -8.76 -19.74
N PRO A 260 21.06 -10.08 -19.66
CA PRO A 260 20.08 -10.61 -18.73
C PRO A 260 20.58 -10.48 -17.27
N PRO A 261 19.70 -10.17 -16.31
CA PRO A 261 20.09 -10.08 -14.90
C PRO A 261 20.61 -11.43 -14.38
N ARG A 262 21.84 -11.44 -13.85
CA ARG A 262 22.41 -12.58 -13.10
C ARG A 262 22.66 -12.16 -11.66
N LEU A 263 21.93 -12.75 -10.72
CA LEU A 263 22.08 -12.46 -9.28
C LEU A 263 23.34 -13.16 -8.74
N LEU A 264 24.25 -12.40 -8.12
CA LEU A 264 25.45 -12.89 -7.46
C LEU A 264 25.26 -13.05 -5.95
N ALA A 265 24.59 -12.09 -5.30
CA ALA A 265 24.39 -12.17 -3.87
C ALA A 265 23.12 -11.44 -3.43
N THR A 266 22.56 -11.88 -2.31
CA THR A 266 21.56 -11.14 -1.55
C THR A 266 22.09 -10.84 -0.15
N VAL A 267 21.99 -9.58 0.26
CA VAL A 267 22.33 -9.14 1.62
C VAL A 267 21.05 -8.79 2.35
N PHE A 268 20.85 -9.35 3.54
CA PHE A 268 19.73 -9.02 4.42
C PHE A 268 20.24 -8.38 5.70
N GLY A 269 19.67 -7.24 6.07
CA GLY A 269 19.98 -6.54 7.32
C GLY A 269 18.75 -6.39 8.20
N VAL A 270 18.93 -6.58 9.51
CA VAL A 270 17.89 -6.35 10.52
C VAL A 270 17.73 -4.85 10.84
N PRO A 271 16.54 -4.41 11.31
CA PRO A 271 16.32 -3.03 11.75
C PRO A 271 17.31 -2.58 12.83
N ARG A 272 17.75 -1.31 12.76
CA ARG A 272 18.66 -0.67 13.73
C ARG A 272 18.08 0.67 14.18
N ALA A 273 18.56 1.24 15.29
CA ALA A 273 17.98 2.44 15.90
C ALA A 273 17.81 3.64 14.93
N GLN A 274 18.75 3.83 13.99
CA GLN A 274 18.71 4.90 12.98
C GLN A 274 18.14 4.46 11.62
N ARG A 275 17.82 3.16 11.46
CA ARG A 275 17.30 2.53 10.23
C ARG A 275 16.19 1.55 10.61
N PRO A 276 14.94 2.01 10.77
CA PRO A 276 13.87 1.24 11.41
C PRO A 276 13.28 0.10 10.57
N TYR A 277 13.69 -0.04 9.31
CA TYR A 277 13.25 -1.12 8.43
C TYR A 277 14.38 -2.12 8.19
N SER A 278 14.01 -3.37 7.90
CA SER A 278 14.97 -4.33 7.34
C SER A 278 15.55 -3.79 6.04
N THR A 279 16.72 -4.28 5.66
CA THR A 279 17.32 -3.96 4.35
C THR A 279 17.46 -5.22 3.54
N LEU A 280 17.15 -5.13 2.25
CA LEU A 280 17.39 -6.17 1.27
C LEU A 280 18.26 -5.56 0.18
N GLN A 281 19.42 -6.14 -0.10
CA GLN A 281 20.28 -5.72 -1.20
C GLN A 281 20.42 -6.86 -2.20
N LEU A 282 20.16 -6.60 -3.48
CA LEU A 282 20.34 -7.54 -4.57
C LEU A 282 21.55 -7.12 -5.41
N ILE A 283 22.55 -8.00 -5.51
CA ILE A 283 23.80 -7.70 -6.20
C ILE A 283 23.83 -8.51 -7.49
N PHE A 284 23.86 -7.82 -8.63
CA PHE A 284 23.87 -8.42 -9.97
C PHE A 284 25.26 -8.37 -10.59
N ASP A 285 25.54 -9.33 -11.47
CA ASP A 285 26.74 -9.34 -12.28
C ASP A 285 26.62 -8.32 -13.43
N GLY A 286 27.52 -7.35 -13.45
CA GLY A 286 27.67 -6.37 -14.53
C GLY A 286 28.72 -6.76 -15.57
N GLY A 287 29.43 -7.87 -15.36
CA GLY A 287 30.43 -8.38 -16.28
C GLY A 287 31.78 -7.65 -16.20
N ARG A 288 32.56 -7.84 -17.26
CA ARG A 288 33.91 -7.29 -17.42
C ARG A 288 33.89 -6.03 -18.27
N LEU A 289 34.55 -4.99 -17.78
CA LEU A 289 34.77 -3.73 -18.48
C LEU A 289 36.17 -3.69 -19.09
N THR A 290 36.28 -3.17 -20.31
CA THR A 290 37.56 -2.86 -20.93
C THR A 290 38.20 -1.63 -20.28
N ALA A 291 39.51 -1.48 -20.43
CA ALA A 291 40.21 -0.28 -19.96
C ALA A 291 39.64 1.03 -20.59
N GLU A 292 39.08 0.96 -21.81
CA GLU A 292 38.42 2.10 -22.45
C GLU A 292 37.10 2.46 -21.77
N GLN A 293 36.26 1.46 -21.48
CA GLN A 293 35.00 1.67 -20.75
C GLN A 293 35.24 2.28 -19.37
N ILE A 294 36.25 1.78 -18.64
CA ILE A 294 36.61 2.30 -17.31
C ILE A 294 37.06 3.77 -17.38
N ARG A 295 37.89 4.16 -18.37
CA ARG A 295 38.25 5.58 -18.60
C ARG A 295 37.06 6.44 -19.03
N GLY A 296 36.05 5.82 -19.63
CA GLY A 296 34.81 6.47 -20.07
C GLY A 296 33.85 6.82 -18.93
N ILE A 297 34.04 6.27 -17.73
CA ILE A 297 33.18 6.52 -16.57
C ILE A 297 33.07 8.02 -16.28
N ARG A 298 31.86 8.48 -16.00
CA ARG A 298 31.53 9.86 -15.59
C ARG A 298 30.79 9.79 -14.26
N LEU A 299 31.51 10.09 -13.18
CA LEU A 299 30.94 10.04 -11.85
C LEU A 299 29.96 11.19 -11.62
N ASN A 300 28.86 10.90 -10.94
CA ASN A 300 28.01 11.93 -10.36
C ASN A 300 28.73 12.56 -9.14
N PRO A 301 29.17 13.83 -9.23
CA PRO A 301 30.00 14.45 -8.18
C PRO A 301 29.23 14.71 -6.87
N ARG A 302 27.90 14.56 -6.86
CA ARG A 302 27.10 14.65 -5.62
C ARG A 302 27.24 13.40 -4.75
N GLU A 303 27.65 12.30 -5.35
CA GLU A 303 27.64 10.99 -4.70
C GLU A 303 29.02 10.34 -4.69
N HIS A 304 29.78 10.53 -5.77
CA HIS A 304 31.08 9.88 -5.98
C HIS A 304 32.12 10.84 -6.54
N ASP A 305 33.33 10.79 -5.98
CA ASP A 305 34.49 11.57 -6.42
C ASP A 305 35.62 10.72 -7.00
N GLU A 306 35.61 9.41 -6.77
CA GLU A 306 36.65 8.50 -7.23
C GLU A 306 36.11 7.14 -7.68
N VAL A 307 36.76 6.53 -8.67
CA VAL A 307 36.56 5.13 -9.09
C VAL A 307 37.91 4.42 -9.05
N ARG A 308 37.95 3.22 -8.47
CA ARG A 308 39.15 2.38 -8.47
C ARG A 308 38.83 0.96 -8.90
N VAL A 309 39.83 0.31 -9.50
CA VAL A 309 39.81 -1.09 -9.89
C VAL A 309 41.06 -1.74 -9.31
N LEU A 310 40.90 -2.52 -8.26
CA LEU A 310 42.01 -3.08 -7.47
C LEU A 310 41.83 -4.57 -7.26
N SER A 311 42.90 -5.28 -6.95
CA SER A 311 42.82 -6.68 -6.51
C SER A 311 42.07 -6.83 -5.18
N LEU A 312 41.59 -8.03 -4.86
CA LEU A 312 40.96 -8.30 -3.57
C LEU A 312 41.89 -7.99 -2.38
N ALA A 313 43.19 -8.27 -2.48
CA ALA A 313 44.15 -7.99 -1.41
C ALA A 313 44.31 -6.48 -1.15
N GLU A 314 44.31 -5.68 -2.21
CA GLU A 314 44.33 -4.21 -2.09
C GLU A 314 43.01 -3.68 -1.52
N TRP A 315 41.88 -4.27 -1.89
CA TRP A 315 40.58 -3.90 -1.32
C TRP A 315 40.46 -4.26 0.15
N GLU A 316 40.99 -5.40 0.58
CA GLU A 316 41.04 -5.81 1.99
C GLU A 316 41.77 -4.77 2.86
N ALA A 317 42.84 -4.19 2.34
CA ALA A 317 43.62 -3.17 3.04
C ALA A 317 42.93 -1.79 3.08
N LEU A 318 42.02 -1.50 2.15
CA LEU A 318 41.38 -0.18 2.00
C LEU A 318 39.96 -0.11 2.57
N MET A 319 39.25 -1.23 2.66
CA MET A 319 37.86 -1.26 3.09
C MET A 319 37.72 -1.58 4.58
N PRO A 320 36.68 -1.07 5.25
CA PRO A 320 36.24 -1.64 6.51
C PRO A 320 36.02 -3.16 6.36
N ALA A 321 36.45 -3.96 7.33
CA ALA A 321 36.40 -5.43 7.27
C ALA A 321 35.00 -5.97 6.88
N ARG A 322 33.94 -5.34 7.41
CA ARG A 322 32.55 -5.67 7.08
C ARG A 322 32.19 -5.52 5.59
N ASP A 323 32.71 -4.47 4.95
CA ASP A 323 32.46 -4.21 3.53
C ASP A 323 33.24 -5.17 2.66
N PHE A 324 34.46 -5.52 3.10
CA PHE A 324 35.29 -6.51 2.44
C PHE A 324 34.71 -7.92 2.49
N VAL A 325 34.12 -8.34 3.62
CA VAL A 325 33.42 -9.64 3.72
C VAL A 325 32.35 -9.78 2.63
N ARG A 326 31.55 -8.73 2.41
CA ARG A 326 30.55 -8.69 1.35
C ARG A 326 31.19 -8.75 -0.05
N LEU A 327 32.22 -7.93 -0.30
CA LEU A 327 32.93 -7.93 -1.59
C LEU A 327 33.50 -9.32 -1.93
N ARG A 328 34.15 -9.97 -0.97
CA ARG A 328 34.71 -11.31 -1.12
C ARG A 328 33.63 -12.35 -1.41
N ALA A 329 32.47 -12.27 -0.76
CA ALA A 329 31.36 -13.18 -1.00
C ALA A 329 30.77 -13.03 -2.41
N VAL A 330 30.67 -11.80 -2.92
CA VAL A 330 30.22 -11.52 -4.29
C VAL A 330 31.20 -12.07 -5.32
N GLU A 331 32.50 -11.88 -5.11
CA GLU A 331 33.52 -12.39 -6.04
C GLU A 331 33.57 -13.93 -6.06
N GLU A 332 33.46 -14.56 -4.89
CA GLU A 332 33.36 -16.03 -4.81
C GLU A 332 32.09 -16.55 -5.52
N ALA A 333 30.96 -15.87 -5.36
CA ALA A 333 29.72 -16.21 -6.06
C ALA A 333 29.86 -16.08 -7.58
N ARG A 334 30.54 -15.03 -8.06
CA ARG A 334 30.82 -14.82 -9.48
C ARG A 334 31.71 -15.92 -10.04
N ARG A 335 32.77 -16.29 -9.32
CA ARG A 335 33.76 -17.31 -9.70
C ARG A 335 33.16 -18.72 -9.73
N THR A 336 32.33 -19.06 -8.75
CA THR A 336 31.75 -20.40 -8.62
C THR A 336 30.42 -20.55 -9.37
N GLY A 337 29.75 -19.45 -9.68
CA GLY A 337 28.39 -19.45 -10.23
C GLY A 337 27.30 -19.75 -9.20
N VAL A 338 27.65 -19.83 -7.90
CA VAL A 338 26.71 -20.10 -6.81
C VAL A 338 26.40 -18.79 -6.09
N ALA A 339 25.13 -18.35 -6.12
CA ALA A 339 24.75 -17.10 -5.48
C ALA A 339 24.95 -17.15 -3.96
N ALA A 340 25.51 -16.08 -3.39
CA ALA A 340 25.75 -15.96 -1.95
C ALA A 340 24.54 -15.37 -1.21
N TYR A 341 24.34 -15.84 0.02
CA TYR A 341 23.44 -15.21 0.99
C TYR A 341 24.26 -14.64 2.14
N VAL A 342 24.06 -13.35 2.44
CA VAL A 342 24.78 -12.60 3.48
C VAL A 342 23.74 -12.02 4.45
N ASP A 343 23.64 -12.56 5.66
CA ASP A 343 22.60 -12.23 6.64
C ASP A 343 23.04 -11.25 7.74
N THR A 344 24.31 -10.87 7.71
CA THR A 344 24.90 -9.94 8.66
C THR A 344 25.73 -8.92 7.91
N TRP A 345 25.60 -7.66 8.30
CA TRP A 345 26.56 -6.61 7.94
C TRP A 345 27.87 -6.76 8.74
N GLY A 346 28.37 -8.00 8.86
CA GLY A 346 29.66 -8.34 9.46
C GLY A 346 29.78 -8.13 10.97
N ASP A 347 28.77 -8.49 11.76
CA ASP A 347 28.97 -8.63 13.21
C ASP A 347 29.58 -10.02 13.48
N ALA A 348 30.92 -10.09 13.44
CA ALA A 348 31.71 -11.15 14.05
C ALA A 348 32.52 -10.56 15.20
#